data_AF-A0A1Q9VSH3-F1
#
_entry.id   AF-A0A1Q9VSH3-F1
#
_cell.length_a   1.000
_cell.length_b   1.000
_cell.length_c   1.000
_cell.angle_alpha   90.00
_cell.angle_beta   90.00
_cell.angle_gamma   90.00
#
_symmetry.space_group_name_H-M   'P 1'
#
loop_
_entity.id
_entity.type
_entity.pdbx_description
1 polymer ?
#
loop_
_entity_poly.entity_id
_entity_poly.type
_entity_poly.pdbx_seq_one_letter_code
_entity_poly.pdbx_strand_id
1 'polypeptide(L)'
;MTDGNLLPVLDPASIPALEALSTGARVVGWSEGLHNCAEYLSARNAVIIHGVRAGWFRLIAAETNVDQAQSVDRYLAGQGPDDPPDDVVTAMWSWFRTPLAHNAALLRWVRGHNAAVPSSRRVIFSGLDAFGDGDSGGAHRDLAVRDRAQFNNLRRFAADRPHERILVFEQT
;
A
#
# COMPACT_ATOMS: atom_id res chain seq x y z
N MET A 1 10.65 -0.97 -20.74
CA MET A 1 9.95 -1.93 -19.85
C MET A 1 8.59 -2.12 -20.46
N THR A 2 8.14 -3.36 -20.69
CA THR A 2 6.80 -3.61 -21.24
C THR A 2 5.79 -3.03 -20.26
N ASP A 3 4.99 -2.07 -20.71
CA ASP A 3 3.92 -1.47 -19.93
C ASP A 3 2.85 -2.54 -19.69
N GLY A 4 3.06 -3.37 -18.66
CA GLY A 4 2.08 -4.35 -18.20
C GLY A 4 0.75 -3.67 -17.90
N ASN A 5 -0.33 -4.45 -17.86
CA ASN A 5 -1.63 -3.91 -17.48
C ASN A 5 -1.54 -3.30 -16.07
N LEU A 6 -1.71 -1.98 -15.97
CA LEU A 6 -1.51 -1.24 -14.72
C LEU A 6 -2.52 -1.61 -13.64
N LEU A 7 -3.73 -2.05 -14.03
CA LEU A 7 -4.82 -2.44 -13.12
C LEU A 7 -5.47 -3.73 -13.64
N PRO A 8 -4.76 -4.86 -13.64
CA PRO A 8 -5.33 -6.11 -14.11
C PRO A 8 -6.45 -6.56 -13.18
N VAL A 9 -7.42 -7.27 -13.75
CA VAL A 9 -8.40 -8.00 -12.95
C VAL A 9 -7.72 -9.28 -12.45
N LEU A 10 -7.84 -9.54 -11.15
CA LEU A 10 -7.35 -10.78 -10.55
C LEU A 10 -8.00 -11.98 -11.25
N ASP A 11 -7.21 -12.98 -11.61
CA ASP A 11 -7.73 -14.22 -12.19
C ASP A 11 -8.76 -14.86 -11.24
N PRO A 12 -10.01 -15.09 -11.70
CA PRO A 12 -11.03 -15.75 -10.89
C PRO A 12 -10.59 -17.08 -10.27
N ALA A 13 -9.70 -17.83 -10.93
CA ALA A 13 -9.17 -19.09 -10.41
C ALA A 13 -8.25 -18.89 -9.18
N SER A 14 -7.67 -17.70 -9.01
CA SER A 14 -6.79 -17.37 -7.88
C SER A 14 -7.54 -16.87 -6.64
N ILE A 15 -8.80 -16.43 -6.79
CA ILE A 15 -9.60 -15.85 -5.70
C ILE A 15 -9.78 -16.81 -4.52
N PRO A 16 -10.18 -18.09 -4.72
CA PRO A 16 -10.40 -19.00 -3.59
C PRO A 16 -9.14 -19.22 -2.73
N ALA A 17 -7.96 -19.24 -3.35
CA ALA A 17 -6.69 -19.37 -2.64
C ALA A 17 -6.38 -18.11 -1.81
N LEU A 18 -6.59 -16.92 -2.39
CA LEU A 18 -6.41 -15.64 -1.68
C LEU A 18 -7.41 -15.50 -0.51
N GLU A 19 -8.66 -15.89 -0.71
CA GLU A 19 -9.69 -15.92 0.34
C GLU A 19 -9.30 -16.88 1.46
N ALA A 20 -8.85 -18.09 1.13
CA ALA A 20 -8.42 -19.06 2.13
C ALA A 20 -7.23 -18.54 2.96
N LEU A 21 -6.24 -17.91 2.33
CA LEU A 21 -5.08 -17.34 3.02
C LEU A 21 -5.41 -16.13 3.90
N SER A 22 -6.48 -15.39 3.58
CA SER A 22 -6.87 -14.16 4.29
C SER A 22 -8.05 -14.37 5.26
N THR A 23 -8.70 -15.53 5.24
CA THR A 23 -9.86 -15.81 6.10
C THR A 23 -9.45 -15.84 7.57
N GLY A 24 -10.12 -15.02 8.38
CA GLY A 24 -9.80 -14.87 9.80
C GLY A 24 -8.54 -14.05 10.08
N ALA A 25 -7.74 -13.71 9.05
CA ALA A 25 -6.57 -12.87 9.21
C ALA A 25 -6.97 -11.42 9.45
N ARG A 26 -6.38 -10.81 10.48
CA ARG A 26 -6.48 -9.36 10.73
C ARG A 26 -5.45 -8.56 9.97
N VAL A 27 -4.28 -9.15 9.76
CA VAL A 27 -3.17 -8.58 9.02
C VAL A 27 -2.82 -9.56 7.92
N VAL A 28 -2.82 -9.11 6.69
CA VAL A 28 -2.34 -9.87 5.53
C VAL A 28 -1.05 -9.22 5.07
N GLY A 29 0.04 -9.98 5.09
CA GLY A 29 1.31 -9.55 4.53
C GLY A 29 1.33 -9.83 3.02
N TRP A 30 1.79 -8.87 2.24
CA TRP A 30 2.02 -9.01 0.81
C TRP A 30 3.42 -8.49 0.47
N SER A 31 4.17 -9.25 -0.33
CA SER A 31 5.50 -8.86 -0.79
C SER A 31 5.62 -9.02 -2.30
N GLU A 32 6.63 -8.36 -2.87
CA GLU A 32 7.07 -8.55 -4.25
C GLU A 32 8.43 -9.25 -4.22
N GLY A 33 8.70 -10.13 -5.19
CA GLY A 33 10.01 -10.81 -5.25
C GLY A 33 11.13 -9.92 -5.77
N LEU A 34 10.79 -8.82 -6.45
CA LEU A 34 11.72 -7.82 -6.97
C LEU A 34 11.01 -6.47 -7.17
N HIS A 35 11.62 -5.40 -6.68
CA HIS A 35 11.18 -4.03 -6.98
C HIS A 35 11.19 -3.71 -8.48
N ASN A 36 10.30 -2.81 -8.88
CA ASN A 36 10.24 -2.23 -10.22
C ASN A 36 10.07 -3.28 -11.37
N CYS A 37 9.43 -4.40 -11.07
CA CYS A 37 9.03 -5.40 -12.07
C CYS A 37 7.54 -5.25 -12.36
N ALA A 38 7.20 -5.01 -13.63
CA ALA A 38 5.84 -4.69 -14.05
C ALA A 38 4.84 -5.77 -13.64
N GLU A 39 5.20 -7.05 -13.78
CA GLU A 39 4.37 -8.19 -13.43
C GLU A 39 4.02 -8.22 -11.94
N TYR A 40 5.00 -7.93 -11.06
CA TYR A 40 4.78 -7.86 -9.62
C TYR A 40 3.90 -6.66 -9.23
N LEU A 41 4.16 -5.48 -9.83
CA LEU A 41 3.35 -4.28 -9.59
C LEU A 41 1.90 -4.46 -10.07
N SER A 42 1.71 -5.09 -11.23
CA SER A 42 0.41 -5.49 -11.77
C SER A 42 -0.33 -6.44 -10.82
N ALA A 43 0.34 -7.49 -10.34
CA ALA A 43 -0.23 -8.46 -9.41
C ALA A 43 -0.63 -7.81 -8.08
N ARG A 44 0.24 -6.98 -7.50
CA ARG A 44 -0.06 -6.18 -6.30
C ARG A 44 -1.32 -5.35 -6.51
N ASN A 45 -1.39 -4.58 -7.59
CA ASN A 45 -2.53 -3.72 -7.88
C ASN A 45 -3.84 -4.52 -7.98
N ALA A 46 -3.82 -5.68 -8.66
CA ALA A 46 -4.98 -6.55 -8.79
C ALA A 46 -5.49 -7.06 -7.43
N VAL A 47 -4.58 -7.48 -6.54
CA VAL A 47 -4.92 -7.97 -5.19
C VAL A 47 -5.46 -6.86 -4.31
N ILE A 48 -4.83 -5.68 -4.30
CA ILE A 48 -5.31 -4.52 -3.54
C ILE A 48 -6.72 -4.15 -4.00
N ILE A 49 -6.95 -4.01 -5.31
CA ILE A 49 -8.25 -3.65 -5.87
C ILE A 49 -9.32 -4.68 -5.49
N HIS A 50 -9.01 -5.97 -5.63
CA HIS A 50 -9.94 -7.04 -5.27
C HIS A 50 -10.29 -6.99 -3.78
N GLY A 51 -9.29 -6.93 -2.90
CA GLY A 51 -9.52 -6.91 -1.45
C GLY A 51 -10.23 -5.65 -0.97
N VAL A 52 -9.96 -4.47 -1.56
CA VAL A 52 -10.70 -3.24 -1.25
C VAL A 52 -12.17 -3.37 -1.70
N ARG A 53 -12.43 -3.88 -2.90
CA ARG A 53 -13.81 -4.13 -3.40
C ARG A 53 -14.57 -5.11 -2.51
N ALA A 54 -13.92 -6.19 -2.10
CA ALA A 54 -14.49 -7.19 -1.21
C ALA A 54 -14.61 -6.70 0.26
N GLY A 55 -14.11 -5.50 0.58
CA GLY A 55 -14.13 -4.93 1.92
C GLY A 55 -13.15 -5.55 2.90
N TRP A 56 -12.15 -6.29 2.38
CA TRP A 56 -11.12 -6.93 3.17
C TRP A 56 -10.01 -5.99 3.57
N PHE A 57 -9.71 -4.95 2.78
CA PHE A 57 -8.63 -4.02 3.10
C PHE A 57 -9.18 -2.61 3.26
N ARG A 58 -8.89 -2.01 4.42
CA ARG A 58 -9.29 -0.65 4.77
C ARG A 58 -8.11 0.21 5.23
N LEU A 59 -7.00 -0.43 5.57
CA LEU A 59 -5.72 0.19 5.80
C LEU A 59 -4.69 -0.50 4.92
N ILE A 60 -3.95 0.29 4.13
CA ILE A 60 -2.74 -0.15 3.45
C ILE A 60 -1.57 0.46 4.23
N ALA A 61 -0.80 -0.40 4.89
CA ALA A 61 0.44 -0.04 5.55
C ALA A 61 1.59 -0.48 4.63
N ALA A 62 2.32 0.48 4.06
CA ALA A 62 3.28 0.25 3.00
C ALA A 62 4.73 0.49 3.43
N GLU A 63 5.66 -0.19 2.75
CA GLU A 63 7.11 0.05 2.75
C GLU A 63 7.44 1.46 2.20
N THR A 64 7.18 2.44 3.05
CA THR A 64 7.44 3.85 2.85
C THR A 64 7.45 4.53 4.21
N ASN A 65 8.13 5.68 4.32
CA ASN A 65 8.24 6.39 5.58
C ASN A 65 6.88 6.93 6.04
N VAL A 66 6.69 6.96 7.36
CA VAL A 66 5.46 7.49 8.00
C VAL A 66 5.14 8.91 7.54
N ASP A 67 6.13 9.78 7.33
CA ASP A 67 5.95 11.17 6.89
C ASP A 67 5.59 11.27 5.40
N GLN A 68 6.24 10.49 4.55
CA GLN A 68 5.95 10.40 3.12
C GLN A 68 4.55 9.87 2.86
N ALA A 69 4.11 8.84 3.60
CA ALA A 69 2.77 8.29 3.51
C ALA A 69 1.66 9.33 3.79
N GLN A 70 1.94 10.41 4.52
CA GLN A 70 0.94 11.43 4.80
C GLN A 70 0.50 12.19 3.55
N SER A 71 1.39 12.43 2.58
CA SER A 71 1.02 13.08 1.32
C SER A 71 0.09 12.19 0.51
N VAL A 72 0.35 10.88 0.52
CA VAL A 72 -0.48 9.85 -0.11
C VAL A 72 -1.85 9.78 0.53
N ASP A 73 -1.93 9.69 1.86
CA ASP A 73 -3.21 9.60 2.58
C ASP A 73 -4.06 10.87 2.37
N ARG A 74 -3.43 12.06 2.40
CA ARG A 74 -4.11 13.33 2.05
C ARG A 74 -4.67 13.31 0.62
N TYR A 75 -3.90 12.82 -0.35
CA TYR A 75 -4.38 12.66 -1.73
C TYR A 75 -5.57 11.69 -1.79
N LEU A 76 -5.51 10.54 -1.11
CA LEU A 76 -6.63 9.58 -1.07
C LEU A 76 -7.86 10.10 -0.33
N ALA A 77 -7.69 11.07 0.57
CA ALA A 77 -8.76 11.79 1.26
C ALA A 77 -9.41 12.89 0.40
N GLY A 78 -8.94 13.10 -0.83
CA GLY A 78 -9.48 14.09 -1.76
C GLY A 78 -8.82 15.47 -1.68
N GLN A 79 -7.67 15.59 -1.01
CA GLN A 79 -6.92 16.85 -0.96
C GLN A 79 -5.97 16.98 -2.16
N GLY A 80 -5.69 18.22 -2.57
CA GLY A 80 -4.83 18.50 -3.72
C GLY A 80 -5.50 18.24 -5.08
N PRO A 81 -4.72 18.21 -6.17
CA PRO A 81 -5.24 18.06 -7.54
C PRO A 81 -5.93 16.70 -7.77
N ASP A 82 -6.68 16.60 -8.87
CA ASP A 82 -7.40 15.38 -9.25
C ASP A 82 -6.44 14.25 -9.62
N ASP A 83 -5.41 14.56 -10.41
CA ASP A 83 -4.31 13.63 -10.72
C ASP A 83 -3.22 13.67 -9.64
N PRO A 84 -2.62 12.51 -9.29
CA PRO A 84 -1.58 12.46 -8.27
C PRO A 84 -0.31 13.12 -8.81
N PRO A 85 0.26 14.12 -8.12
CA PRO A 85 1.55 14.67 -8.49
C PRO A 85 2.68 13.64 -8.32
N ASP A 86 3.80 13.81 -9.05
CA ASP A 86 4.89 12.83 -9.09
C ASP A 86 5.50 12.52 -7.71
N ASP A 87 5.55 13.50 -6.81
CA ASP A 87 6.04 13.32 -5.44
C ASP A 87 5.10 12.41 -4.61
N VAL A 88 3.79 12.53 -4.79
CA VAL A 88 2.79 11.62 -4.19
C VAL A 88 2.90 10.21 -4.78
N VAL A 89 3.09 10.10 -6.09
CA VAL A 89 3.27 8.80 -6.76
C VAL A 89 4.50 8.07 -6.24
N THR A 90 5.59 8.83 -6.04
CA THR A 90 6.86 8.34 -5.51
C THR A 90 6.75 7.99 -4.01
N ALA A 91 5.99 8.77 -3.24
CA ALA A 91 5.81 8.57 -1.80
C ALA A 91 5.02 7.29 -1.44
N MET A 92 4.21 6.76 -2.36
CA MET A 92 3.41 5.54 -2.11
C MET A 92 4.28 4.32 -1.77
N TRP A 93 5.43 4.19 -2.42
CA TRP A 93 6.42 3.16 -2.14
C TRP A 93 7.79 3.75 -2.42
N SER A 94 8.42 4.27 -1.37
CA SER A 94 9.50 5.23 -1.53
C SER A 94 10.81 4.63 -2.05
N TRP A 95 10.96 3.30 -2.06
CA TRP A 95 12.19 2.58 -2.45
C TRP A 95 12.73 2.91 -3.85
N PHE A 96 11.95 3.58 -4.71
CA PHE A 96 12.42 4.15 -5.98
C PHE A 96 12.00 5.62 -6.11
N ARG A 97 12.90 6.47 -6.62
CA ARG A 97 12.67 7.92 -6.71
C ARG A 97 12.02 8.39 -8.02
N THR A 98 11.61 7.46 -8.88
CA THR A 98 10.90 7.79 -10.12
C THR A 98 9.43 7.40 -9.98
N PRO A 99 8.48 8.27 -10.36
CA PRO A 99 7.07 7.96 -10.30
C PRO A 99 6.73 6.77 -11.21
N LEU A 100 6.11 5.74 -10.65
CA LEU A 100 5.70 4.54 -11.38
C LEU A 100 4.26 4.67 -11.86
N ALA A 101 4.03 4.37 -13.15
CA ALA A 101 2.68 4.39 -13.74
C ALA A 101 1.68 3.48 -13.00
N HIS A 102 2.16 2.33 -12.50
CA HIS A 102 1.37 1.40 -11.69
C HIS A 102 0.88 2.04 -10.38
N ASN A 103 1.74 2.83 -9.72
CA ASN A 103 1.37 3.54 -8.48
C ASN A 103 0.35 4.64 -8.79
N ALA A 104 0.60 5.45 -9.83
CA ALA A 104 -0.32 6.52 -10.24
C ALA A 104 -1.72 5.98 -10.60
N ALA A 105 -1.78 4.87 -11.33
CA ALA A 105 -3.03 4.20 -11.67
C ALA A 105 -3.78 3.69 -10.43
N LEU A 106 -3.06 3.08 -9.48
CA LEU A 106 -3.66 2.59 -8.24
C LEU A 106 -4.15 3.76 -7.36
N LEU A 107 -3.37 4.84 -7.23
CA LEU A 107 -3.76 6.05 -6.48
C LEU A 107 -5.08 6.63 -6.98
N ARG A 108 -5.20 6.82 -8.30
CA ARG A 108 -6.45 7.28 -8.92
C ARG A 108 -7.62 6.35 -8.57
N TRP A 109 -7.41 5.04 -8.70
CA TRP A 109 -8.45 4.06 -8.42
C TRP A 109 -8.91 4.10 -6.95
N VAL A 110 -7.97 4.14 -6.00
CA VAL A 110 -8.28 4.18 -4.56
C VAL A 110 -8.94 5.50 -4.18
N ARG A 111 -8.50 6.64 -4.72
CA ARG A 111 -9.15 7.95 -4.50
C ARG A 111 -10.59 7.93 -5.02
N GLY A 112 -10.82 7.37 -6.21
CA GLY A 112 -12.16 7.20 -6.78
C GLY A 112 -13.05 6.29 -5.92
N HIS A 113 -12.51 5.17 -5.43
CA HIS A 113 -13.22 4.32 -4.46
C HIS A 113 -13.61 5.10 -3.20
N ASN A 114 -12.67 5.82 -2.59
CA ASN A 114 -12.88 6.59 -1.37
C ASN A 114 -13.94 7.69 -1.52
N ALA A 115 -14.00 8.33 -2.69
CA ALA A 115 -15.01 9.33 -3.00
C ALA A 115 -16.43 8.74 -3.11
N ALA A 116 -16.54 7.49 -3.54
CA ALA A 116 -17.81 6.80 -3.77
C ALA A 116 -18.39 6.09 -2.53
N VAL A 117 -17.64 6.02 -1.42
CA VAL A 117 -18.04 5.28 -0.21
C VAL A 117 -18.10 6.19 1.03
N PRO A 118 -18.92 5.85 2.05
CA PRO A 118 -18.91 6.59 3.31
C PRO A 118 -17.54 6.52 3.99
N SER A 119 -17.21 7.49 4.86
CA SER A 119 -15.93 7.55 5.59
C SER A 119 -15.59 6.23 6.29
N SER A 120 -16.56 5.73 7.06
CA SER A 120 -17.16 4.39 6.98
C SER A 120 -16.39 3.21 6.39
N ARG A 121 -15.94 3.34 5.15
CA ARG A 121 -15.49 2.28 4.24
C ARG A 121 -14.26 2.70 3.44
N ARG A 122 -13.75 3.92 3.65
CA ARG A 122 -12.61 4.45 2.92
C ARG A 122 -11.34 3.69 3.28
N VAL A 123 -10.47 3.56 2.29
CA VAL A 123 -9.11 3.07 2.44
C VAL A 123 -8.25 4.21 2.98
N ILE A 124 -7.52 3.92 4.05
CA ILE A 124 -6.51 4.79 4.64
C ILE A 124 -5.13 4.26 4.21
N PHE A 125 -4.17 5.16 4.01
CA PHE A 125 -2.80 4.82 3.68
C PHE A 125 -1.85 5.23 4.81
N SER A 126 -0.88 4.37 5.12
CA SER A 126 0.12 4.65 6.14
C SER A 126 1.47 4.04 5.79
N GLY A 127 2.54 4.65 6.30
CA GLY A 127 3.89 4.14 6.15
C GLY A 127 4.24 3.22 7.31
N LEU A 128 5.00 2.17 7.02
CA LEU A 128 5.58 1.28 8.03
C LEU A 128 6.99 1.72 8.41
N ASP A 129 7.73 2.27 7.46
CA ASP A 129 9.14 2.58 7.63
C ASP A 129 9.38 3.79 8.53
N ALA A 130 10.51 3.71 9.23
CA ALA A 130 11.04 4.76 10.09
C ALA A 130 12.50 5.03 9.70
N PHE A 131 12.75 5.42 8.45
CA PHE A 131 14.04 5.95 8.04
C PHE A 131 14.15 7.44 8.41
N GLY A 132 15.37 7.89 8.71
CA GLY A 132 15.68 9.30 8.93
C GLY A 132 15.92 10.06 7.62
N ASP A 133 15.55 11.35 7.61
CA ASP A 133 15.87 12.41 6.64
C ASP A 133 15.92 12.02 5.15
N GLY A 134 14.80 11.50 4.65
CA GLY A 134 14.55 11.45 3.20
C GLY A 134 15.35 10.40 2.43
N ASP A 135 16.11 9.55 3.11
CA ASP A 135 16.81 8.43 2.48
C ASP A 135 15.81 7.28 2.24
N SER A 136 15.28 7.23 1.03
CA SER A 136 14.43 6.13 0.60
C SER A 136 15.29 4.91 0.32
N GLY A 137 15.15 3.88 1.15
CA GLY A 137 16.01 2.68 1.15
C GLY A 137 17.15 2.75 2.16
N GLY A 138 16.96 3.50 3.25
CA GLY A 138 18.00 3.97 4.17
C GLY A 138 19.06 2.95 4.58
N ALA A 139 20.26 3.48 4.88
CA ALA A 139 21.41 2.73 5.36
C ALA A 139 21.01 1.63 6.37
N HIS A 140 21.19 0.36 5.99
CA HIS A 140 20.89 -0.83 6.80
C HIS A 140 21.75 -1.00 8.07
N ARG A 141 22.33 0.07 8.58
CA ARG A 141 23.35 0.04 9.61
C ARG A 141 22.80 -0.23 11.02
N ASP A 142 21.48 -0.09 11.25
CA ASP A 142 20.81 -0.39 12.53
C ASP A 142 19.42 -1.05 12.34
N LEU A 143 19.40 -2.26 11.78
CA LEU A 143 18.17 -3.03 11.53
C LEU A 143 17.32 -3.23 12.80
N ALA A 144 17.94 -3.47 13.96
CA ALA A 144 17.21 -3.80 15.20
C ALA A 144 16.29 -2.67 15.70
N VAL A 145 16.71 -1.40 15.55
CA VAL A 145 15.89 -0.24 15.96
C VAL A 145 14.78 -0.01 14.95
N ARG A 146 15.10 -0.09 13.66
CA ARG A 146 14.13 0.06 12.56
C ARG A 146 13.03 -1.00 12.63
N ASP A 147 13.40 -2.27 12.71
CA ASP A 147 12.45 -3.39 12.73
C ASP A 147 11.56 -3.31 13.98
N ARG A 148 12.12 -2.84 15.11
CA ARG A 148 11.33 -2.57 16.32
C ARG A 148 10.33 -1.43 16.10
N ALA A 149 10.72 -0.36 15.43
CA ALA A 149 9.84 0.77 15.13
C ALA A 149 8.71 0.37 14.16
N GLN A 150 9.03 -0.32 13.06
CA GLN A 150 8.07 -0.90 12.11
C GLN A 150 7.08 -1.83 12.84
N PHE A 151 7.58 -2.74 13.68
CA PHE A 151 6.74 -3.65 14.47
C PHE A 151 5.82 -2.89 15.43
N ASN A 152 6.32 -1.85 16.10
CA ASN A 152 5.51 -1.02 17.00
C ASN A 152 4.44 -0.23 16.24
N ASN A 153 4.75 0.29 15.05
CA ASN A 153 3.78 0.93 14.17
C ASN A 153 2.66 -0.04 13.77
N LEU A 154 3.02 -1.24 13.34
CA LEU A 154 2.04 -2.28 12.99
C LEU A 154 1.17 -2.66 14.19
N ARG A 155 1.77 -2.86 15.38
CA ARG A 155 1.02 -3.13 16.61
C ARG A 155 0.04 -2.02 16.95
N ARG A 156 0.44 -0.76 16.78
CA ARG A 156 -0.42 0.40 17.01
C ARG A 156 -1.57 0.44 16.01
N PHE A 157 -1.30 0.26 14.71
CA PHE A 157 -2.35 0.20 13.70
C PHE A 157 -3.39 -0.89 13.99
N ALA A 158 -2.93 -2.06 14.42
CA ALA A 158 -3.80 -3.16 14.81
C ALA A 158 -4.59 -2.88 16.10
N ALA A 159 -4.03 -2.13 17.06
CA ALA A 159 -4.70 -1.76 18.30
C ALA A 159 -5.77 -0.67 18.08
N ASP A 160 -5.45 0.36 17.29
CA ASP A 160 -6.34 1.49 17.00
C ASP A 160 -7.53 1.09 16.12
N ARG A 161 -7.45 -0.08 15.47
CA ARG A 161 -8.46 -0.59 14.52
C ARG A 161 -8.84 -2.04 14.83
N PRO A 162 -9.48 -2.33 15.98
CA PRO A 162 -9.72 -3.69 16.45
C PRO A 162 -10.61 -4.53 15.52
N HIS A 163 -11.43 -3.88 14.70
CA HIS A 163 -12.39 -4.53 13.80
C HIS A 163 -12.05 -4.37 12.30
N GLU A 164 -10.97 -3.65 11.97
CA GLU A 164 -10.55 -3.50 10.58
C GLU A 164 -9.46 -4.51 10.22
N ARG A 165 -9.44 -4.89 8.95
CA ARG A 165 -8.41 -5.73 8.36
C ARG A 165 -7.38 -4.85 7.64
N ILE A 166 -6.12 -5.18 7.84
CA ILE A 166 -4.95 -4.40 7.43
C ILE A 166 -4.18 -5.19 6.37
N LEU A 167 -3.89 -4.54 5.25
CA LEU A 167 -2.88 -5.01 4.31
C LEU A 167 -1.55 -4.40 4.71
N VAL A 168 -0.57 -5.24 5.01
CA VAL A 168 0.82 -4.87 5.21
C VAL A 168 1.58 -5.21 3.94
N PHE A 169 2.31 -4.25 3.40
CA PHE A 169 3.15 -4.44 2.24
C PHE A 169 4.61 -4.14 2.61
N GLU A 170 5.46 -5.15 2.49
CA GLU A 170 6.90 -5.12 2.75
C GLU A 170 7.58 -6.00 1.70
N GLN A 171 8.70 -5.58 1.11
CA GLN A 171 9.52 -6.51 0.36
C GLN A 171 10.19 -7.54 1.30
N THR A 172 10.39 -8.76 0.81
CA THR A 172 11.22 -9.80 1.44
C THR A 172 12.49 -10.04 0.65
#